data_AF-A0AAD5WS72-F1
#
_entry.id   AF-A0AAD5WS72-F1
#
_cell.length_a   1.000
_cell.length_b   1.000
_cell.length_c   1.000
_cell.angle_alpha   90.00
_cell.angle_beta   90.00
_cell.angle_gamma   90.00
#
_symmetry.space_group_name_H-M   'P 1'
#
loop_
_entity.id
_entity.type
_entity.pdbx_description
1 polymer ?
#
loop_
_entity_poly.entity_id
_entity_poly.type
_entity_poly.pdbx_seq_one_letter_code
_entity_poly.pdbx_strand_id
1 'polypeptide(L)'
;MSSYPTRSLGGGSSTGGGGVLISRIQEKKVELDNLRQLRDLSAAVAVQMEKLEEKLSNLSDGTEAVAAVVGNWNNVLQAINMASMALVRPQQKRAQQDSDEDSEGGQGDDGQASGITMLPETLVRIPTEHAPTMQAHAEGIAEVQSAASVAEAHSQAEDVERESA
;
A
#
# COMPACT_ATOMS: atom_id res chain seq x y z
N MET A 1 20.22 -6.08 -58.41
CA MET A 1 20.28 -6.22 -56.93
C MET A 1 20.13 -7.69 -56.59
N SER A 2 20.95 -8.19 -55.67
CA SER A 2 21.09 -9.57 -55.17
C SER A 2 21.61 -10.64 -56.14
N SER A 3 22.92 -10.87 -56.07
CA SER A 3 23.59 -12.08 -56.57
C SER A 3 23.75 -13.07 -55.42
N TYR A 4 23.18 -14.27 -55.55
CA TYR A 4 23.37 -15.37 -54.61
C TYR A 4 24.67 -16.13 -54.94
N PRO A 5 25.49 -16.52 -53.95
CA PRO A 5 26.67 -17.33 -54.22
C PRO A 5 26.26 -18.79 -54.44
N THR A 6 26.38 -19.25 -55.68
CA THR A 6 26.31 -20.67 -56.04
C THR A 6 27.53 -21.40 -55.48
N ARG A 7 27.30 -22.42 -54.65
CA ARG A 7 28.36 -23.21 -54.01
C ARG A 7 28.83 -24.28 -54.99
N SER A 8 29.90 -23.98 -55.74
CA SER A 8 30.62 -24.95 -56.56
C SER A 8 31.32 -25.99 -55.68
N LEU A 9 30.90 -27.25 -55.77
CA LEU A 9 31.66 -28.40 -55.27
C LEU A 9 32.81 -28.68 -56.25
N GLY A 10 33.95 -28.01 -56.03
CA GLY A 10 35.22 -28.34 -56.66
C GLY A 10 36.08 -29.16 -55.71
N GLY A 11 36.24 -30.45 -56.00
CA GLY A 11 37.25 -31.30 -55.36
C GLY A 11 38.65 -31.00 -55.90
N GLY A 12 39.65 -31.05 -55.02
CA GLY A 12 41.07 -31.20 -55.38
C GLY A 12 42.01 -30.04 -55.04
N SER A 13 42.55 -30.03 -53.81
CA SER A 13 43.99 -29.83 -53.54
C SER A 13 44.29 -30.18 -52.08
N SER A 14 44.99 -31.29 -51.86
CA SER A 14 45.11 -31.95 -50.56
C SER A 14 46.52 -31.89 -49.93
N THR A 15 47.33 -30.86 -50.17
CA THR A 15 48.70 -30.86 -49.60
C THR A 15 49.24 -29.52 -49.06
N GLY A 16 48.41 -28.47 -48.94
CA GLY A 16 48.80 -27.21 -48.27
C GLY A 16 47.74 -26.62 -47.34
N GLY A 17 46.56 -27.24 -47.23
CA GLY A 17 45.37 -26.64 -46.61
C GLY A 17 45.32 -26.69 -45.07
N GLY A 18 46.13 -27.52 -44.42
CA GLY A 18 46.07 -27.70 -42.96
C GLY A 18 46.36 -26.42 -42.17
N GLY A 19 47.36 -25.64 -42.57
CA GLY A 19 47.72 -24.38 -41.90
C GLY A 19 46.66 -23.29 -42.03
N VAL A 20 46.04 -23.16 -43.20
CA VAL A 20 44.94 -22.19 -43.45
C VAL A 20 43.70 -22.55 -42.63
N LEU A 21 43.38 -23.84 -42.53
CA LEU A 21 42.27 -24.32 -41.71
C LEU A 21 42.52 -24.09 -40.21
N ILE A 22 43.75 -24.32 -39.74
CA ILE A 22 44.12 -24.05 -38.33
C ILE A 22 43.97 -22.57 -37.99
N SER A 23 44.42 -21.66 -38.86
CA SER A 23 44.25 -20.22 -38.68
C SER A 23 42.77 -19.83 -38.59
N ARG A 24 41.93 -20.38 -39.48
CA ARG A 24 40.49 -20.12 -39.46
C ARG A 24 39.78 -20.71 -38.25
N ILE A 25 40.24 -21.84 -37.74
CA ILE A 25 39.75 -22.42 -36.48
C ILE A 25 40.11 -21.52 -35.30
N GLN A 26 41.31 -20.95 -35.26
CA GLN A 26 41.72 -20.01 -34.21
C GLN A 26 40.87 -18.73 -34.26
N GLU A 27 40.67 -18.15 -35.44
CA GLU A 27 39.80 -17.00 -35.63
C GLU A 27 38.37 -17.28 -35.14
N LYS A 28 37.79 -18.43 -35.51
CA LYS A 28 36.46 -18.84 -35.05
C LYS A 28 36.38 -19.11 -33.55
N LYS A 29 37.44 -19.58 -32.92
CA LYS A 29 37.49 -19.73 -31.46
C LYS A 29 37.45 -18.37 -30.75
N VAL A 30 38.18 -17.38 -31.26
CA VAL A 30 38.15 -16.01 -30.73
C VAL A 30 36.77 -15.37 -30.92
N GLU A 31 36.17 -15.54 -32.10
CA GLU A 31 34.82 -15.04 -32.36
C GLU A 31 33.79 -15.68 -31.42
N LEU A 32 33.87 -16.99 -31.18
CA LEU A 32 33.00 -17.67 -30.23
C LEU A 32 33.20 -17.19 -28.79
N ASP A 33 34.42 -16.91 -28.37
CA ASP A 33 34.69 -16.40 -27.03
C ASP A 33 34.09 -15.00 -26.84
N ASN A 34 34.23 -14.14 -27.85
CA ASN A 34 33.56 -12.84 -27.86
C ASN A 34 32.02 -12.98 -27.79
N LEU A 35 31.43 -13.90 -28.57
CA LEU A 35 29.99 -14.15 -28.51
C LEU A 35 29.52 -14.66 -27.14
N ARG A 36 30.34 -15.49 -26.47
CA ARG A 36 30.05 -15.94 -25.10
C ARG A 36 30.08 -14.79 -24.11
N GLN A 37 31.08 -13.92 -24.18
CA GLN A 37 31.17 -12.72 -23.36
C GLN A 37 29.97 -11.79 -23.59
N LEU A 38 29.58 -11.56 -24.85
CA LEU A 38 28.39 -10.77 -25.17
C LEU A 38 27.10 -11.38 -24.61
N ARG A 39 26.96 -12.70 -24.68
CA ARG A 39 25.84 -13.41 -24.05
C ARG A 39 25.87 -13.24 -22.53
N ASP A 40 27.02 -13.38 -21.89
CA ASP A 40 27.15 -13.24 -20.43
C ASP A 40 26.83 -11.81 -19.98
N LEU A 41 27.32 -10.81 -20.72
CA LEU A 41 26.97 -9.41 -20.50
C LEU A 41 25.47 -9.15 -20.71
N SER A 42 24.85 -9.74 -21.75
CA SER A 42 23.41 -9.61 -21.99
C SER A 42 22.60 -10.25 -20.87
N ALA A 43 23.04 -11.41 -20.35
CA ALA A 43 22.42 -12.06 -19.20
C ALA A 43 22.57 -11.20 -17.93
N ALA A 44 23.75 -10.61 -17.69
CA ALA A 44 23.96 -9.70 -16.57
C ALA A 44 23.08 -8.45 -16.67
N VAL A 45 22.90 -7.88 -17.86
CA VAL A 45 21.99 -6.75 -18.09
C VAL A 45 20.55 -7.15 -17.81
N ALA A 46 20.11 -8.34 -18.24
CA ALA A 46 18.76 -8.83 -17.93
C ALA A 46 18.51 -8.91 -16.42
N VAL A 47 19.46 -9.43 -15.64
CA VAL A 47 19.38 -9.45 -14.17
C VAL A 47 19.32 -8.04 -13.57
N GLN A 48 20.05 -7.09 -14.16
CA GLN A 48 19.98 -5.69 -13.71
C GLN A 48 18.63 -5.05 -14.02
N MET A 49 17.98 -5.40 -15.13
CA MET A 49 16.63 -4.93 -15.45
C MET A 49 15.59 -5.47 -14.47
N GLU A 50 15.68 -6.75 -14.09
CA GLU A 50 14.83 -7.34 -13.03
C GLU A 50 15.01 -6.63 -11.69
N LYS A 51 16.26 -6.36 -11.29
CA LYS A 51 16.54 -5.59 -10.07
C LYS A 51 16.03 -4.14 -10.13
N LEU A 52 16.02 -3.53 -11.31
CA LEU A 52 15.46 -2.19 -11.49
C LEU A 52 13.93 -2.22 -11.40
N GLU A 53 13.30 -3.25 -11.94
CA GLU A 53 11.86 -3.48 -11.82
C GLU A 53 11.43 -3.60 -10.35
N GLU A 54 12.13 -4.41 -9.55
CA GLU A 54 11.88 -4.54 -8.11
C GLU A 54 11.98 -3.18 -7.40
N LYS A 55 13.01 -2.39 -7.72
CA LYS A 55 13.19 -1.05 -7.14
C LYS A 55 12.11 -0.08 -7.58
N LEU A 56 11.65 -0.15 -8.82
CA LEU A 56 10.56 0.69 -9.33
C LEU A 56 9.23 0.32 -8.67
N SER A 57 8.96 -0.97 -8.45
CA SER A 57 7.80 -1.43 -7.68
C SER A 57 7.83 -0.87 -6.27
N ASN A 58 8.94 -1.05 -5.54
CA ASN A 58 9.06 -0.54 -4.17
C ASN A 58 8.95 1.00 -4.09
N LEU A 59 9.47 1.72 -5.09
CA LEU A 59 9.29 3.17 -5.16
C LEU A 59 7.82 3.54 -5.41
N SER A 60 7.14 2.83 -6.31
CA SER A 60 5.71 3.00 -6.57
C SER A 60 4.88 2.78 -5.30
N ASP A 61 5.09 1.66 -4.61
CA ASP A 61 4.40 1.33 -3.36
C ASP A 61 4.66 2.37 -2.27
N GLY A 62 5.90 2.86 -2.17
CA GLY A 62 6.26 3.97 -1.28
C GLY A 62 5.52 5.27 -1.62
N THR A 63 5.36 5.59 -2.90
CA THR A 63 4.59 6.78 -3.32
C THR A 63 3.09 6.65 -3.04
N GLU A 64 2.52 5.45 -3.16
CA GLU A 64 1.14 5.17 -2.76
C GLU A 64 0.93 5.36 -1.26
N ALA A 65 1.86 4.85 -0.43
CA ALA A 65 1.81 5.05 1.01
C ALA A 65 1.87 6.55 1.39
N VAL A 66 2.72 7.33 0.73
CA VAL A 66 2.78 8.78 0.94
C VAL A 66 1.48 9.46 0.49
N ALA A 67 0.91 9.06 -0.65
CA ALA A 67 -0.37 9.58 -1.12
C ALA A 67 -1.51 9.30 -0.13
N ALA A 68 -1.54 8.11 0.48
CA ALA A 68 -2.50 7.74 1.52
C ALA A 68 -2.34 8.62 2.78
N VAL A 69 -1.10 8.87 3.22
CA VAL A 69 -0.84 9.78 4.35
C VAL A 69 -1.27 11.21 4.02
N VAL A 70 -0.93 11.74 2.86
CA VAL A 70 -1.35 13.09 2.44
C VAL A 70 -2.88 13.18 2.33
N GLY A 71 -3.54 12.15 1.79
CA GLY A 71 -5.00 12.06 1.75
C GLY A 71 -5.62 12.07 3.14
N ASN A 72 -5.05 11.31 4.08
CA ASN A 72 -5.47 11.32 5.48
C ASN A 72 -5.29 12.71 6.12
N TRP A 73 -4.12 13.33 5.95
CA TRP A 73 -3.84 14.65 6.52
C TRP A 73 -4.74 15.74 5.94
N ASN A 74 -5.08 15.67 4.65
CA ASN A 74 -6.05 16.56 4.03
C ASN A 74 -7.43 16.46 4.70
N ASN A 75 -7.90 15.24 4.98
CA ASN A 75 -9.17 15.02 5.68
C ASN A 75 -9.14 15.59 7.11
N VAL A 76 -8.04 15.38 7.85
CA VAL A 76 -7.85 15.92 9.21
C VAL A 76 -7.86 17.45 9.19
N LEU A 77 -7.09 18.08 8.30
CA LEU A 77 -7.01 19.53 8.19
C LEU A 77 -8.36 20.14 7.76
N GLN A 78 -9.08 19.50 6.84
CA GLN A 78 -10.42 19.93 6.44
C GLN A 78 -11.41 19.85 7.61
N ALA A 79 -11.40 18.76 8.38
CA ALA A 79 -12.24 18.59 9.56
C ALA A 79 -11.96 19.67 10.61
N ILE A 80 -10.68 19.94 10.88
CA ILE A 80 -10.27 21.01 11.80
C ILE A 80 -10.73 22.38 11.29
N ASN A 81 -10.60 22.66 9.99
CA ASN A 81 -11.02 23.94 9.42
C ASN A 81 -12.55 24.13 9.53
N MET A 82 -13.33 23.12 9.16
CA MET A 82 -14.80 23.15 9.31
C MET A 82 -15.21 23.35 10.77
N ALA A 83 -14.56 22.65 11.71
CA ALA A 83 -14.79 22.83 13.14
C ALA A 83 -14.37 24.23 13.65
N SER A 84 -13.23 24.74 13.19
CA SER A 84 -12.70 26.05 13.58
C SER A 84 -13.60 27.19 13.10
N MET A 85 -14.09 27.12 11.86
CA MET A 85 -15.07 28.09 11.35
C MET A 85 -16.42 27.97 12.07
N ALA A 86 -16.85 26.75 12.42
CA ALA A 86 -18.06 26.51 13.20
C ALA A 86 -17.95 26.98 14.65
N LEU A 87 -16.76 27.25 15.19
CA LEU A 87 -16.56 27.91 16.50
C LEU A 87 -16.66 29.44 16.41
N VAL A 88 -16.27 30.04 15.27
CA VAL A 88 -16.37 31.48 15.01
C VAL A 88 -17.80 31.90 14.66
N ARG A 89 -18.56 31.05 13.95
CA ARG A 89 -19.94 31.33 13.52
C ARG A 89 -20.99 31.50 14.64
N PRO A 90 -20.99 30.74 15.76
CA PRO A 90 -21.92 30.95 16.86
C PRO A 90 -21.63 32.24 17.64
N GLN A 91 -20.39 32.74 17.63
CA GLN A 91 -20.05 34.07 18.19
C GLN A 91 -20.67 35.20 17.35
N GLN A 92 -20.66 35.06 16.02
CA GLN A 92 -21.18 36.07 15.11
C GLN A 92 -22.72 36.08 15.07
N LYS A 93 -23.38 34.92 15.24
CA LYS A 93 -24.85 34.83 15.39
C LYS A 93 -25.35 35.34 16.75
N ARG A 94 -24.55 35.22 17.82
CA ARG A 94 -24.83 35.89 19.11
C ARG A 94 -24.62 37.40 19.03
N ALA A 95 -23.56 37.87 18.38
CA ALA A 95 -23.28 39.30 18.26
C ALA A 95 -24.28 40.05 17.34
N GLN A 96 -24.94 39.37 16.40
CA GLN A 96 -26.02 39.93 15.59
C GLN A 96 -27.42 39.76 16.19
N GLN A 97 -27.57 39.04 17.30
CA GLN A 97 -28.87 38.89 17.98
C GLN A 97 -29.15 40.00 19.01
N ASP A 98 -28.13 40.75 19.42
CA ASP A 98 -28.26 41.83 20.41
C ASP A 98 -28.50 43.21 19.77
N SER A 99 -28.81 43.29 18.46
CA SER A 99 -28.94 44.58 17.75
C SER A 99 -30.21 44.78 16.91
N ASP A 100 -31.25 43.95 17.09
CA ASP A 100 -32.55 44.17 16.46
C ASP A 100 -33.69 44.00 17.50
N GLU A 101 -33.79 44.94 18.43
CA GLU A 101 -35.08 45.31 19.03
C GLU A 101 -35.57 46.59 18.34
N ASP A 102 -36.85 46.56 17.94
CA ASP A 102 -37.68 47.64 17.36
C ASP A 102 -37.67 47.84 15.83
N SER A 103 -38.51 47.06 15.12
CA SER A 103 -39.65 47.65 14.37
C SER A 103 -40.60 46.62 13.75
N GLU A 104 -41.87 46.98 13.80
CA GLU A 104 -43.09 46.20 13.65
C GLU A 104 -43.40 45.68 12.23
N GLY A 105 -44.22 44.62 12.19
CA GLY A 105 -45.34 44.51 11.24
C GLY A 105 -45.07 43.84 9.89
N GLY A 106 -45.48 42.58 9.75
CA GLY A 106 -45.57 41.90 8.46
C GLY A 106 -46.16 40.51 8.58
N GLN A 107 -47.46 40.39 8.32
CA GLN A 107 -48.25 39.17 8.37
C GLN A 107 -48.09 38.33 7.09
N GLY A 108 -48.02 37.01 7.25
CA GLY A 108 -47.92 35.99 6.21
C GLY A 108 -46.59 35.24 6.34
N ASP A 109 -46.47 33.94 6.26
CA ASP A 109 -47.34 32.78 6.12
C ASP A 109 -46.39 31.60 6.49
N ASP A 110 -46.95 30.46 6.89
CA ASP A 110 -46.27 29.14 6.88
C ASP A 110 -44.74 29.00 7.14
N GLY A 111 -44.31 29.05 8.41
CA GLY A 111 -42.89 28.86 8.74
C GLY A 111 -42.55 28.37 10.15
N GLN A 112 -43.43 27.59 10.80
CA GLN A 112 -43.18 27.09 12.15
C GLN A 112 -42.31 25.81 12.15
N ALA A 113 -41.03 25.97 11.86
CA ALA A 113 -39.98 24.99 12.14
C ALA A 113 -38.61 25.65 12.43
N SER A 114 -38.59 26.84 13.03
CA SER A 114 -37.35 27.52 13.42
C SER A 114 -37.11 27.36 14.93
N GLY A 115 -36.38 26.32 15.32
CA GLY A 115 -36.04 26.09 16.73
C GLY A 115 -35.28 24.80 17.03
N ILE A 116 -35.16 23.87 16.07
CA ILE A 116 -34.25 22.74 16.23
C ILE A 116 -32.88 23.22 15.75
N THR A 117 -32.07 23.75 16.67
CA THR A 117 -30.63 23.75 16.46
C THR A 117 -30.24 22.27 16.41
N MET A 118 -30.23 21.66 15.22
CA MET A 118 -29.94 20.23 15.06
C MET A 118 -28.61 19.96 15.74
N LEU A 119 -28.64 19.10 16.77
CA LEU A 119 -27.41 18.63 17.38
C LEU A 119 -26.62 17.91 16.27
N PRO A 120 -25.30 18.14 16.18
CA PRO A 120 -24.49 17.41 15.22
C PRO A 120 -24.62 15.91 15.51
N GLU A 121 -25.12 15.16 14.53
CA GLU A 121 -25.14 13.70 14.55
C GLU A 121 -23.69 13.17 14.69
N THR A 122 -23.48 12.14 15.51
CA THR A 122 -22.15 11.61 15.84
C THR A 122 -21.69 10.49 14.91
N LEU A 123 -22.30 10.36 13.73
CA LEU A 123 -21.97 9.29 12.79
C LEU A 123 -20.58 9.49 12.18
N VAL A 124 -19.67 8.57 12.49
CA VAL A 124 -18.31 8.49 11.93
C VAL A 124 -18.16 7.19 11.15
N ARG A 125 -17.48 7.25 10.00
CA ARG A 125 -17.14 6.06 9.22
C ARG A 125 -15.91 5.41 9.80
N ILE A 126 -16.04 4.18 10.29
CA ILE A 126 -14.92 3.34 10.74
C ILE A 126 -14.71 2.25 9.69
N PRO A 127 -13.50 2.13 9.09
CA PRO A 127 -13.20 1.05 8.17
C PRO A 127 -13.39 -0.32 8.84
N THR A 128 -14.18 -1.21 8.22
CA THR A 128 -14.45 -2.56 8.74
C THR A 128 -13.50 -3.62 8.23
N GLU A 129 -12.55 -3.25 7.35
CA GLU A 129 -11.65 -4.20 6.68
C GLU A 129 -10.76 -4.98 7.67
N HIS A 130 -10.52 -4.44 8.86
CA HIS A 130 -9.73 -5.07 9.93
C HIS A 130 -10.59 -5.58 11.09
N ALA A 131 -11.92 -5.53 10.97
CA ALA A 131 -12.84 -6.02 12.00
C ALA A 131 -12.65 -7.51 12.36
N PRO A 132 -12.44 -8.46 11.41
CA PRO A 132 -12.27 -9.87 11.76
C PRO A 132 -10.97 -10.17 12.51
N THR A 133 -9.88 -9.44 12.25
CA THR A 133 -8.61 -9.62 12.98
C THR A 133 -8.69 -9.05 14.39
N MET A 134 -9.42 -7.96 14.60
CA MET A 134 -9.70 -7.43 15.95
C MET A 134 -10.64 -8.32 16.76
N GLN A 135 -11.65 -8.96 16.14
CA GLN A 135 -12.51 -9.95 16.80
C GLN A 135 -11.72 -11.20 17.22
N ALA A 136 -10.86 -11.73 16.34
CA ALA A 136 -10.02 -12.87 16.67
C ALA A 136 -9.05 -12.56 17.84
N HIS A 137 -8.49 -11.34 17.89
CA HIS A 137 -7.67 -10.90 19.02
C HIS A 137 -8.49 -10.75 20.32
N ALA A 138 -9.72 -10.22 20.24
CA ALA A 138 -10.58 -10.06 21.41
C ALA A 138 -11.03 -11.41 21.97
N GLU A 139 -11.37 -12.37 21.10
CA GLU A 139 -11.75 -13.74 21.49
C GLU A 139 -10.57 -14.50 22.10
N GLY A 140 -9.36 -14.39 21.52
CA GLY A 140 -8.16 -15.00 22.08
C GLY A 140 -7.80 -14.46 23.47
N ILE A 141 -8.00 -13.17 23.72
CA ILE A 141 -7.79 -12.57 25.06
C ILE A 141 -8.87 -13.06 26.05
N ALA A 142 -10.12 -13.21 25.61
CA ALA A 142 -11.20 -13.73 26.45
C ALA A 142 -10.99 -15.20 26.83
N GLU A 143 -10.47 -16.03 25.91
CA GLU A 143 -10.18 -17.44 26.15
C GLU A 143 -9.02 -17.63 27.15
N VAL A 144 -7.98 -16.79 27.07
CA VAL A 144 -6.86 -16.79 28.03
C VAL A 144 -7.31 -16.33 29.42
N GLN A 145 -8.19 -15.33 29.52
CA GLN A 145 -8.75 -14.89 30.80
C GLN A 145 -9.68 -15.96 31.41
N SER A 146 -10.48 -16.64 30.58
CA SER A 146 -11.32 -17.74 31.03
C SER A 146 -10.47 -18.91 31.58
N ALA A 147 -9.43 -19.32 30.86
CA ALA A 147 -8.52 -20.38 31.30
C ALA A 147 -7.78 -20.02 32.61
N ALA A 148 -7.36 -18.77 32.77
CA ALA A 148 -6.74 -18.30 34.01
C ALA A 148 -7.70 -18.38 35.21
N SER A 149 -8.96 -17.96 35.04
CA SER A 149 -9.97 -18.03 36.11
C SER A 149 -10.31 -19.47 36.52
N VAL A 150 -10.30 -20.42 35.57
CA VAL A 150 -10.56 -21.84 35.84
C VAL A 150 -9.37 -22.49 36.56
N ALA A 151 -8.14 -22.14 36.18
CA ALA A 151 -6.94 -22.64 36.87
C ALA A 151 -6.86 -22.13 38.32
N GLU A 152 -7.25 -20.88 38.55
CA GLU A 152 -7.27 -20.29 39.89
C GLU A 152 -8.36 -20.91 40.79
N ALA A 153 -9.53 -21.20 40.23
CA ALA A 153 -10.59 -21.93 40.94
C ALA A 153 -10.18 -23.37 41.30
N HIS A 154 -9.43 -24.05 40.43
CA HIS A 154 -8.95 -25.41 40.69
C HIS A 154 -7.88 -25.44 41.80
N SER A 155 -6.98 -24.45 41.82
CA SER A 155 -5.97 -24.33 42.89
C SER A 155 -6.60 -24.06 44.27
N GLN A 156 -7.68 -23.26 44.34
CA GLN A 156 -8.37 -23.01 45.61
C GLN A 156 -9.14 -24.23 46.12
N ALA A 157 -9.65 -25.09 45.22
CA ALA A 157 -10.33 -26.32 45.60
C ALA A 157 -9.37 -27.36 46.20
N GLU A 158 -8.16 -27.50 45.66
CA GLU A 158 -7.15 -28.43 46.19
C GLU A 158 -6.58 -28.00 47.56
N ASP A 159 -6.50 -26.70 47.84
CA ASP A 159 -6.03 -26.20 49.15
C ASP A 159 -7.08 -26.44 50.26
N VAL A 160 -8.37 -26.32 49.94
CA VAL A 160 -9.46 -26.58 50.91
C VAL A 160 -9.55 -28.06 51.31
N GLU A 161 -9.20 -28.97 50.39
CA GLU A 161 -9.23 -30.41 50.67
C GLU A 161 -8.04 -30.88 51.52
N ARG A 162 -6.89 -30.18 51.46
CA ARG A 162 -5.72 -30.47 52.31
C ARG A 162 -5.85 -29.98 53.75
N GLU A 163 -6.71 -29.01 54.03
CA GLU A 163 -6.95 -28.48 55.39
C GLU A 163 -8.02 -29.29 56.17
N SER A 164 -8.69 -30.24 55.50
CA SER A 164 -9.82 -31.02 56.06
C SER A 164 -9.49 -32.49 56.39
N ALA A 165 -8.23 -32.93 56.25
CA ALA A 165 -7.76 -34.29 56.53
C ALA A 165 -6.77 -34.32 57.71
#